data_AF-A0A7C1MLX0-F1
#
_entry.id   AF-A0A7C1MLX0-F1
#
_cell.length_a   1.000
_cell.length_b   1.000
_cell.length_c   1.000
_cell.angle_alpha   90.00
_cell.angle_beta   90.00
_cell.angle_gamma   90.00
#
_symmetry.space_group_name_H-M   'P 1'
#
loop_
_entity.id
_entity.type
_entity.pdbx_description
1 polymer ?
#
loop_
_entity_poly.entity_id
_entity_poly.type
_entity_poly.pdbx_seq_one_letter_code
_entity_poly.pdbx_strand_id
1 'polypeptide(L)' 'MRKGNKLIFFLINTIIGLYLVNYTVQFMKISEVISKFDPWIISIGGVLIIIGGINYFRVQSKRLDV' A
#
# COMPACT_ATOMS: atom_id res chain seq x y z
N MET A 1 -11.38 -12.14 -11.55
CA MET A 1 -10.20 -11.43 -12.10
C MET A 1 -9.15 -12.46 -12.51
N ARG A 2 -8.61 -12.37 -13.73
CA ARG A 2 -7.50 -13.25 -14.19
C ARG A 2 -6.32 -13.16 -13.21
N LYS A 3 -5.61 -14.28 -12.99
CA LYS A 3 -4.51 -14.39 -11.99
C LYS A 3 -3.47 -13.25 -12.11
N GLY A 4 -3.19 -12.77 -13.32
CA GLY A 4 -2.28 -11.64 -13.57
C GLY A 4 -2.70 -10.30 -12.92
N ASN A 5 -4.00 -9.97 -12.89
CA ASN A 5 -4.46 -8.69 -12.35
C ASN A 5 -4.32 -8.62 -10.82
N LYS A 6 -4.32 -9.76 -10.11
CA LYS A 6 -4.13 -9.80 -8.65
C LYS A 6 -2.69 -9.43 -8.28
N LEU A 7 -1.73 -9.91 -9.06
CA LEU A 7 -0.30 -9.69 -8.84
C LEU A 7 0.08 -8.23 -9.12
N ILE A 8 -0.52 -7.63 -10.16
CA ILE A 8 -0.37 -6.21 -10.45
C ILE A 8 -0.93 -5.34 -9.32
N PHE A 9 -2.13 -5.66 -8.81
CA PHE A 9 -2.73 -4.93 -7.69
C PHE A 9 -1.90 -5.02 -6.40
N PHE A 10 -1.27 -6.17 -6.18
CA PHE A 10 -0.36 -6.36 -5.04
C PHE A 10 0.91 -5.54 -5.16
N LEU A 11 1.52 -5.56 -6.34
CA LEU A 11 2.74 -4.79 -6.62
C LEU A 11 2.47 -3.29 -6.45
N ILE A 12 1.35 -2.79 -6.98
CA ILE A 12 0.96 -1.39 -6.81
C ILE A 12 0.77 -1.05 -5.33
N ASN A 13 0.03 -1.85 -4.56
CA ASN A 13 -0.14 -1.62 -3.12
C ASN A 13 1.19 -1.69 -2.36
N THR A 14 2.08 -2.61 -2.74
CA THR A 14 3.41 -2.76 -2.13
C THR A 14 4.30 -1.55 -2.41
N ILE A 15 4.32 -1.06 -3.66
CA ILE A 15 5.08 0.13 -4.05
C ILE A 15 4.56 1.37 -3.32
N ILE A 16 3.24 1.54 -3.24
CA ILE A 16 2.63 2.66 -2.52
C ILE A 16 2.92 2.58 -1.02
N GLY A 17 2.79 1.39 -0.42
CA GLY A 17 3.13 1.16 0.99
C GLY A 17 4.60 1.47 1.30
N LEU A 18 5.53 1.00 0.47
CA LEU A 18 6.96 1.32 0.58
C LEU A 18 7.24 2.82 0.47
N TYR A 19 6.53 3.52 -0.43
CA TYR A 19 6.67 4.98 -0.57
C TYR A 19 6.19 5.74 0.66
N LEU A 20 5.11 5.27 1.30
CA LEU A 20 4.55 5.86 2.51
C LEU A 20 5.43 5.59 3.74
N VAL A 21 5.98 4.38 3.87
CA VAL A 21 6.98 4.06 4.92
C VAL A 21 8.25 4.90 4.73
N ASN A 22 8.70 5.08 3.49
CA ASN A 22 9.85 5.93 3.20
C ASN A 22 9.64 7.39 3.66
N TYR A 23 8.41 7.90 3.55
CA TYR A 23 8.07 9.23 4.08
C TYR A 23 8.19 9.30 5.61
N THR A 24 7.74 8.27 6.34
CA THR A 24 7.87 8.20 7.80
C THR A 24 9.33 8.15 8.25
N VAL A 25 10.22 7.51 7.48
CA VAL A 25 11.64 7.32 7.84
C VAL A 25 12.55 8.39 7.20
N GLN A 26 12.01 9.28 6.36
CA GLN A 26 12.76 10.30 5.59
C GLN A 26 13.95 9.75 4.79
N PHE A 27 13.88 8.51 4.30
CA PHE A 27 15.01 7.83 3.64
C PHE A 27 15.36 8.45 2.26
N MET A 28 14.43 9.16 1.62
CA MET A 28 14.67 9.98 0.41
C MET A 28 13.89 11.30 0.44
N LYS A 29 14.44 12.37 -0.17
CA LYS A 29 13.74 13.64 -0.39
C LYS A 29 12.48 13.42 -1.21
N ILE A 30 11.34 13.65 -0.56
CA ILE A 30 10.03 13.56 -1.19
C ILE A 30 9.69 14.88 -1.91
N SER A 31 8.88 14.79 -2.97
CA SER A 31 8.40 15.95 -3.72
C SER A 31 7.70 16.97 -2.80
N GLU A 32 7.89 18.26 -3.07
CA GLU A 32 7.30 19.36 -2.28
C GLU A 32 5.78 19.22 -2.12
N VAL A 33 5.09 18.64 -3.11
CA VAL A 33 3.64 18.39 -3.05
C VAL A 33 3.26 17.48 -1.88
N ILE A 34 4.04 16.43 -1.64
CA ILE A 34 3.77 15.44 -0.59
C ILE A 34 4.33 15.92 0.76
N SER A 35 5.38 16.74 0.74
CA SER A 35 5.95 17.36 1.95
C SER A 35 4.97 18.28 2.72
N LYS A 36 3.92 18.77 2.05
CA LYS A 36 2.88 19.63 2.64
C LYS A 36 1.79 18.86 3.40
N PHE A 37 1.74 17.53 3.26
CA PHE A 37 0.79 16.71 3.99
C PHE A 37 1.32 16.38 5.39
N ASP A 38 0.42 16.10 6.32
CA ASP A 38 0.82 15.78 7.70
C ASP A 38 1.52 14.39 7.75
N PRO A 39 2.72 14.29 8.35
CA PRO A 39 3.44 13.05 8.68
C PRO A 39 2.55 11.90 9.18
N TRP A 40 1.57 12.23 10.02
CA TRP A 40 0.66 11.27 10.61
C TRP A 40 -0.34 10.70 9.61
N ILE A 41 -0.89 11.54 8.73
CA ILE A 41 -1.87 11.13 7.71
C ILE A 41 -1.20 10.15 6.74
N ILE A 42 0.04 10.44 6.36
CA ILE A 42 0.80 9.60 5.43
C ILE A 42 1.17 8.26 6.07
N SER A 43 1.57 8.28 7.35
CA SER A 43 1.86 7.03 8.08
C SER A 43 0.61 6.16 8.24
N ILE A 44 -0.52 6.74 8.64
CA ILE A 44 -1.81 6.02 8.78
C ILE A 44 -2.26 5.48 7.42
N GLY A 45 -2.13 6.27 6.36
CA GLY A 45 -2.42 5.84 4.99
C GLY A 45 -1.58 4.65 4.55
N GLY A 46 -0.28 4.64 4.87
CA GLY A 46 0.61 3.52 4.57
C GLY A 46 0.19 2.24 5.27
N VAL A 47 -0.12 2.32 6.56
CA VAL A 47 -0.57 1.17 7.36
C VAL A 47 -1.90 0.63 6.82
N LEU A 48 -2.87 1.50 6.50
CA LEU A 48 -4.16 1.11 5.94
C LEU A 48 -4.01 0.42 4.57
N ILE A 49 -3.09 0.87 3.73
CA ILE A 49 -2.83 0.26 2.42
C ILE A 49 -2.19 -1.12 2.56
N ILE A 50 -1.25 -1.29 3.50
CA ILE A 50 -0.67 -2.60 3.79
C ILE A 50 -1.74 -3.57 4.32
N ILE A 51 -2.55 -3.14 5.28
CA ILE A 51 -3.65 -3.94 5.83
C ILE A 51 -4.66 -4.28 4.74
N GLY A 52 -5.04 -3.30 3.90
CA GLY A 52 -5.96 -3.49 2.78
C GLY A 52 -5.42 -4.49 1.76
N GLY A 53 -4.12 -4.41 1.44
CA GLY A 53 -3.43 -5.39 0.59
C GLY A 53 -3.50 -6.80 1.17
N ILE A 54 -3.16 -6.98 2.44
CA ILE A 54 -3.23 -8.28 3.12
C ILE A 54 -4.66 -8.83 3.12
N ASN A 55 -5.65 -8.00 3.45
CA ASN A 55 -7.06 -8.42 3.46
C ASN A 55 -7.57 -8.77 2.07
N TYR A 56 -7.15 -8.04 1.03
CA TYR A 56 -7.51 -8.33 -0.35
C TYR A 56 -7.03 -9.72 -0.80
N PHE A 57 -5.83 -10.13 -0.37
CA PHE A 57 -5.33 -11.48 -0.60
C PHE A 57 -6.08 -12.54 0.21
N ARG A 58 -6.36 -12.25 1.49
CA ARG A 58 -7.04 -13.18 2.39
C ARG A 58 -8.49 -13.46 1.97
N VAL A 59 -9.24 -12.44 1.59
CA VAL A 59 -10.62 -12.56 1.10
C VAL A 59 -10.68 -13.33 -0.23
N GLN A 60 -9.69 -13.14 -1.11
CA GLN A 60 -9.64 -13.89 -2.36
C GLN A 60 -9.20 -15.33 -2.22
N SER A 61 -8.41 -15.69 -1.21
CA SER A 61 -8.14 -17.09 -0.86
C SER A 61 -9.45 -17.79 -0.49
N LYS A 62 -10.21 -17.21 0.46
CA LYS A 62 -11.51 -17.75 0.89
C LYS A 62 -12.56 -17.87 -0.22
N ARG A 63 -12.52 -17.00 -1.24
CA ARG A 63 -13.45 -17.05 -2.38
C ARG A 63 -13.09 -18.10 -3.44
N LEU A 64 -11.89 -18.68 -3.38
CA LEU A 64 -11.47 -19.76 -4.26
C LEU A 64 -11.67 -21.15 -3.63
N ASP A 65 -11.98 -21.20 -2.34
CA ASP A 65 -12.21 -22.43 -1.55
C ASP A 65 -13.72 -22.74 -1.35
N VAL A 66 -14.62 -22.01 -2.02
CA VAL A 66 -16.09 -22.22 -2.08
C VAL A 66 -16.51 -22.37 -3.52
#